data_AF-R5AGF4-F1
#
_entry.id   AF-R5AGF4-F1
#
_cell.length_a   1.000
_cell.length_b   1.000
_cell.length_c   1.000
_cell.angle_alpha   90.00
_cell.angle_beta   90.00
_cell.angle_gamma   90.00
#
_symmetry.space_group_name_H-M   'P 1'
#
loop_
_entity.id
_entity.type
_entity.pdbx_description
1 polymer ?
#
loop_
_entity_poly.entity_id
_entity_poly.type
_entity_poly.pdbx_seq_one_letter_code
_entity_poly.pdbx_strand_id
1 'polypeptide(L)'
;MRKRCLSLLFLLLLTLPAGGCLQKDGLDHYAYVVALGFDPGEHLPYRYTFLLQQLDYGSSEQKLSGLNTVSAEGSNLFEAINTLAASMPLRLSFVRTVLLVFERSLLTDGRFLAEFMQSSFPTLGLRYGASVLVSLCPADMALEGMETDLDPGAAKLQENIEVYSRDTALIPAADLALVQEAMLSSVVDFAAPLCGTASDAPGQMQDSVGGEGYAYLAGNLLAETDMKTEVIGAALFSNCVLVGVLNGQNTQLLQMATGNFYRARIRLGNIDGTEIDVYLKRRKPVKIELEPGDPPCVRIRLELTAYIEQPDHLKRVTTEQAEQWIAEQLTQRYDRLYQTCRELRSDVFGVGKQAARWLSDAEEYETYDFRELYAAAEAVFDVRVLLTNAPDRSVLE
;
A
#
# COMPACT_ATOMS: atom_id res chain seq x y z
N MET A 1 -45.91 -56.74 -18.04
CA MET A 1 -45.31 -55.39 -18.21
C MET A 1 -45.47 -54.50 -16.97
N ARG A 2 -46.66 -54.42 -16.34
CA ARG A 2 -46.90 -53.65 -15.09
C ARG A 2 -45.92 -53.91 -13.93
N LYS A 3 -45.56 -55.17 -13.63
CA LYS A 3 -44.64 -55.51 -12.51
C LYS A 3 -43.18 -55.13 -12.78
N ARG A 4 -42.74 -55.10 -14.05
CA ARG A 4 -41.37 -54.69 -14.43
C ARG A 4 -41.23 -53.16 -14.43
N CYS A 5 -42.26 -52.42 -14.87
CA CYS A 5 -42.32 -50.96 -14.71
C CYS A 5 -42.34 -50.53 -13.25
N LEU A 6 -43.07 -51.24 -12.38
CA LEU A 6 -43.12 -50.92 -10.94
C LEU A 6 -41.77 -51.16 -10.25
N SER A 7 -41.04 -52.22 -10.66
CA SER A 7 -39.69 -52.50 -10.17
C SER A 7 -38.66 -51.47 -10.64
N LEU A 8 -38.78 -50.97 -11.88
CA LEU A 8 -37.93 -49.90 -12.41
C LEU A 8 -38.23 -48.56 -11.75
N LEU A 9 -39.50 -48.26 -11.46
CA LEU A 9 -39.90 -47.05 -10.74
C LEU A 9 -39.38 -47.06 -9.29
N PHE A 10 -39.41 -48.22 -8.62
CA PHE A 10 -38.88 -48.38 -7.26
C PHE A 10 -37.34 -48.27 -7.23
N LEU A 11 -36.65 -48.77 -8.26
CA LEU A 11 -35.20 -48.64 -8.40
C LEU A 11 -34.78 -47.17 -8.68
N LEU A 12 -35.58 -46.42 -9.45
CA LEU A 12 -35.37 -44.99 -9.73
C LEU A 12 -35.67 -44.10 -8.51
N LEU A 13 -36.61 -44.52 -7.65
CA LEU A 13 -36.91 -43.83 -6.39
C LEU A 13 -35.83 -44.07 -5.31
N LEU A 14 -35.16 -45.22 -5.34
CA LEU A 14 -34.07 -45.54 -4.41
C LEU A 14 -32.74 -44.83 -4.74
N THR A 15 -32.57 -44.32 -5.96
CA THR A 15 -31.41 -43.49 -6.33
C THR A 15 -31.55 -42.01 -5.93
N LEU A 16 -32.65 -41.63 -5.26
CA LEU A 16 -32.99 -40.24 -4.95
C LEU A 16 -32.71 -39.72 -3.52
N PRO A 17 -31.96 -40.39 -2.63
CA PRO A 17 -31.31 -39.68 -1.52
C PRO A 17 -29.79 -39.72 -1.67
N ALA A 18 -29.28 -39.30 -2.84
CA ALA A 18 -27.92 -38.78 -2.98
C ALA A 18 -27.93 -37.25 -3.18
N GLY A 19 -29.03 -36.59 -2.78
CA GLY A 19 -28.95 -35.19 -2.39
C GLY A 19 -28.10 -35.14 -1.14
N GLY A 20 -26.79 -34.97 -1.34
CA GLY A 20 -25.83 -34.91 -0.27
C GLY A 20 -26.30 -33.95 0.82
N CYS A 21 -25.90 -34.23 2.05
CA CYS A 21 -25.87 -33.23 3.09
C CYS A 21 -24.95 -32.09 2.62
N LEU A 22 -25.49 -31.19 1.78
CA LEU A 22 -25.09 -29.79 1.77
C LEU A 22 -25.36 -29.35 3.20
N GLN A 23 -24.35 -29.50 4.02
CA GLN A 23 -24.33 -28.98 5.37
C GLN A 23 -24.57 -27.49 5.17
N LYS A 24 -25.81 -27.09 5.44
CA LYS A 24 -26.26 -25.72 5.32
C LYS A 24 -25.70 -25.05 6.55
N ASP A 25 -24.38 -24.87 6.58
CA ASP A 25 -23.72 -24.06 7.59
C ASP A 25 -24.37 -22.69 7.44
N GLY A 26 -25.23 -22.35 8.41
CA GLY A 26 -25.87 -21.04 8.46
C GLY A 26 -24.80 -19.97 8.43
N LEU A 27 -25.13 -18.81 7.87
CA LEU A 27 -24.24 -17.64 7.89
C LEU A 27 -23.78 -17.30 9.33
N ASP A 28 -24.56 -17.72 10.32
CA ASP A 28 -24.41 -17.53 11.77
C ASP A 28 -23.24 -18.30 12.41
N HIS A 29 -22.50 -19.13 11.66
CA HIS A 29 -21.35 -19.88 12.18
C HIS A 29 -19.98 -19.26 11.87
N TYR A 30 -19.94 -18.22 11.04
CA TYR A 30 -18.70 -17.60 10.62
C TYR A 30 -18.51 -16.21 11.21
N ALA A 31 -17.30 -15.93 11.69
CA ALA A 31 -16.82 -14.58 11.93
C ALA A 31 -16.00 -14.14 10.71
N TYR A 32 -16.43 -13.08 10.03
CA TYR A 32 -15.75 -12.56 8.86
C TYR A 32 -14.58 -11.68 9.28
N VAL A 33 -13.37 -12.11 8.94
CA VAL A 33 -12.15 -11.34 9.15
C VAL A 33 -12.02 -10.29 8.05
N VAL A 34 -12.04 -9.02 8.45
CA VAL A 34 -11.98 -7.89 7.50
C VAL A 34 -10.57 -7.30 7.44
N ALA A 35 -9.82 -7.32 8.54
CA ALA A 35 -8.41 -6.96 8.58
C ALA A 35 -7.58 -7.93 9.42
N LEU A 36 -6.29 -8.06 9.10
CA LEU A 36 -5.30 -8.80 9.88
C LEU A 36 -4.15 -7.90 10.31
N GLY A 37 -3.73 -8.07 11.56
CA GLY A 37 -2.57 -7.44 12.15
C GLY A 37 -1.51 -8.49 12.48
N PHE A 38 -0.25 -8.16 12.22
CA PHE A 38 0.90 -9.02 12.48
C PHE A 38 1.90 -8.28 13.36
N ASP A 39 2.13 -8.81 14.55
CA ASP A 39 3.02 -8.27 15.57
C ASP A 39 4.04 -9.31 16.03
N PRO A 40 5.22 -8.89 16.55
CA PRO A 40 6.06 -9.78 17.35
C PRO A 40 5.28 -10.22 18.60
N GLY A 41 5.34 -11.52 18.93
CA GLY A 41 4.65 -12.03 20.12
C GLY A 41 5.45 -11.85 21.41
N GLU A 42 4.76 -11.88 22.55
CA GLU A 42 5.36 -11.82 23.88
C GLU A 42 5.81 -13.19 24.39
N HIS A 43 5.08 -14.25 24.05
CA HIS A 43 5.35 -15.63 24.50
C HIS A 43 5.70 -16.57 23.35
N LEU A 44 5.03 -16.43 22.20
CA LEU A 44 5.35 -17.13 20.95
C LEU A 44 5.95 -16.15 19.93
N PRO A 45 6.56 -16.62 18.83
CA PRO A 45 7.27 -15.73 17.90
C PRO A 45 6.42 -14.59 17.33
N TYR A 46 5.13 -14.86 17.08
CA TYR A 46 4.22 -13.90 16.44
C TYR A 46 2.91 -13.79 17.19
N ARG A 47 2.35 -12.58 17.19
CA ARG A 47 0.99 -12.27 17.63
C ARG A 47 0.17 -11.86 16.40
N TYR A 48 -0.99 -12.48 16.27
CA TYR A 48 -1.91 -12.25 15.16
C TYR A 48 -3.19 -11.63 15.67
N THR A 49 -3.59 -10.52 15.07
CA THR A 49 -4.78 -9.76 15.44
C THR A 49 -5.79 -9.82 14.28
N PHE A 50 -7.03 -10.12 14.59
CA PHE A 50 -8.11 -10.32 13.63
C PHE A 50 -9.22 -9.31 13.92
N LEU A 51 -9.46 -8.42 12.97
CA LEU A 51 -10.59 -7.50 13.02
C LEU A 51 -11.82 -8.18 12.42
N LEU A 52 -12.80 -8.49 13.25
CA LEU A 52 -14.00 -9.23 12.89
C LEU A 52 -15.17 -8.27 12.66
N GLN A 53 -15.90 -8.47 11.58
CA GLN A 53 -17.19 -7.81 11.35
C GLN A 53 -18.32 -8.73 11.80
N GLN A 54 -19.09 -8.30 12.81
CA GLN A 54 -20.28 -9.01 13.26
C GLN A 54 -21.50 -8.59 12.43
N LEU A 55 -22.35 -9.57 12.11
CA LEU A 55 -23.63 -9.36 11.46
C LEU A 55 -24.73 -9.49 12.51
N ASP A 56 -25.61 -8.50 12.64
CA ASP A 56 -26.79 -8.65 13.49
C ASP A 56 -27.87 -9.42 12.72
N TYR A 57 -28.18 -10.63 13.19
CA TYR A 57 -29.21 -11.48 12.58
C TYR A 57 -30.60 -11.23 13.18
N GLY A 58 -30.73 -10.29 14.13
CA GLY A 58 -31.97 -10.00 14.85
C GLY A 58 -32.98 -9.09 14.14
N SER A 59 -32.60 -8.40 13.06
CA SER A 59 -33.47 -7.47 12.32
C SER A 59 -33.69 -7.89 10.86
N SER A 60 -34.86 -7.57 10.31
CA SER A 60 -35.22 -7.83 8.91
C SER A 60 -34.33 -7.08 7.89
N GLU A 61 -33.52 -6.12 8.38
CA GLU A 61 -32.41 -5.52 7.66
C GLU A 61 -31.10 -6.01 8.31
N GLN A 62 -30.17 -6.52 7.50
CA GLN A 62 -28.82 -6.87 7.94
C GLN A 62 -28.10 -5.59 8.39
N LYS A 63 -28.15 -5.28 9.68
CA LYS A 63 -27.40 -4.17 10.26
C LYS A 63 -26.02 -4.69 10.64
N LEU A 64 -24.98 -3.95 10.24
CA LEU A 64 -23.62 -4.19 10.69
C LEU A 64 -23.58 -3.92 12.21
N SER A 65 -23.12 -4.89 12.99
CA SER A 65 -23.03 -4.79 14.45
C SER A 65 -21.59 -4.58 14.86
N GLY A 66 -21.04 -3.42 14.54
CA GLY A 66 -19.69 -3.02 14.95
C GLY A 66 -18.56 -3.93 14.46
N LEU A 67 -17.35 -3.52 14.86
CA LEU A 67 -16.11 -4.26 14.68
C LEU A 67 -15.69 -4.83 16.05
N ASN A 68 -15.10 -6.01 16.04
CA ASN A 68 -14.54 -6.61 17.24
C ASN A 68 -13.16 -7.19 16.93
N THR A 69 -12.20 -6.89 17.79
CA THR A 69 -10.82 -7.35 17.64
C THR A 69 -10.58 -8.58 18.52
N VAL A 70 -10.02 -9.63 17.94
CA VAL A 70 -9.53 -10.81 18.68
C VAL A 70 -8.09 -11.08 18.30
N SER A 71 -7.29 -11.58 19.25
CA SER A 71 -5.88 -11.86 19.00
C SER A 71 -5.45 -13.19 19.62
N ALA A 72 -4.44 -13.80 19.01
CA ALA A 72 -3.77 -14.98 19.54
C ALA A 72 -2.32 -15.02 19.08
N GLU A 73 -1.46 -15.60 19.91
CA GLU A 73 -0.07 -15.85 19.53
C GLU A 73 0.11 -17.23 18.91
N GLY A 74 1.14 -17.37 18.08
CA GLY A 74 1.46 -18.62 17.40
C GLY A 74 2.84 -18.57 16.75
N SER A 75 3.42 -19.74 16.47
CA SER A 75 4.62 -19.86 15.63
C SER A 75 4.31 -19.60 14.16
N ASN A 76 3.04 -19.71 13.78
CA ASN A 76 2.50 -19.33 12.48
C ASN A 76 1.00 -18.98 12.62
N LEU A 77 0.43 -18.42 11.55
CA LEU A 77 -0.95 -17.97 11.52
C LEU A 77 -1.97 -19.10 11.77
N PHE A 78 -1.70 -20.33 11.34
CA PHE A 78 -2.61 -21.47 11.56
C PHE A 78 -2.64 -21.91 13.02
N GLU A 79 -1.52 -21.84 13.73
CA GLU A 79 -1.46 -22.12 15.16
C GLU A 79 -2.29 -21.10 15.95
N ALA A 80 -2.21 -19.82 15.60
CA ALA A 80 -3.03 -18.78 16.19
C ALA A 80 -4.54 -18.98 15.89
N ILE A 81 -4.90 -19.34 14.67
CA ILE A 81 -6.29 -19.68 14.30
C ILE A 81 -6.80 -20.86 15.12
N ASN A 82 -6.00 -21.92 15.29
CA ASN A 82 -6.36 -23.08 16.10
C ASN A 82 -6.52 -22.72 17.58
N THR A 83 -5.70 -21.80 18.09
CA THR A 83 -5.79 -21.28 19.45
C THR A 83 -7.11 -20.52 19.66
N LEU A 84 -7.50 -19.67 18.70
CA LEU A 84 -8.80 -18.98 18.74
C LEU A 84 -9.98 -19.94 18.60
N ALA A 85 -9.85 -21.00 17.79
CA ALA A 85 -10.91 -21.99 17.64
C ALA A 85 -11.21 -22.76 18.94
N ALA A 86 -10.26 -22.80 19.88
CA ALA A 86 -10.48 -23.38 21.21
C ALA A 86 -11.21 -22.44 22.18
N SER A 87 -11.19 -21.12 21.94
CA SER A 87 -11.77 -20.10 22.80
C SER A 87 -13.01 -19.41 22.24
N MET A 88 -13.34 -19.62 20.97
CA MET A 88 -14.48 -18.98 20.28
C MET A 88 -15.45 -20.00 19.66
N PRO A 89 -16.77 -19.75 19.71
CA PRO A 89 -17.77 -20.63 19.10
C PRO A 89 -17.96 -20.43 17.59
N LEU A 90 -17.13 -19.60 16.95
CA LEU A 90 -17.25 -19.21 15.54
C LEU A 90 -16.03 -19.65 14.73
N ARG A 91 -16.24 -19.99 13.45
CA ARG A 91 -15.15 -20.25 12.50
C ARG A 91 -14.75 -18.96 11.81
N LEU A 92 -13.44 -18.68 11.75
CA LEU A 92 -12.94 -17.52 11.02
C LEU A 92 -13.07 -17.73 9.51
N SER A 93 -13.53 -16.70 8.81
CA SER A 93 -13.61 -16.67 7.35
C SER A 93 -12.88 -15.45 6.79
N PHE A 94 -11.94 -15.69 5.88
CA PHE A 94 -11.04 -14.67 5.33
C PHE A 94 -11.49 -14.14 3.96
N VAL A 95 -12.66 -14.58 3.48
CA VAL A 95 -13.18 -14.22 2.15
C VAL A 95 -13.51 -12.73 1.99
N ARG A 96 -13.53 -11.97 3.10
CA ARG A 96 -13.78 -10.52 3.15
C ARG A 96 -12.57 -9.73 3.66
N THR A 97 -11.41 -10.36 3.79
CA THR A 97 -10.20 -9.66 4.22
C THR A 97 -9.79 -8.66 3.14
N VAL A 98 -9.76 -7.39 3.52
CA VAL A 98 -9.42 -6.27 2.64
C VAL A 98 -8.11 -5.58 3.04
N LEU A 99 -7.64 -5.81 4.26
CA LEU A 99 -6.51 -5.08 4.83
C LEU A 99 -5.57 -6.00 5.62
N LEU A 100 -4.28 -5.81 5.43
CA LEU A 100 -3.21 -6.49 6.16
C LEU A 100 -2.26 -5.42 6.72
N VAL A 101 -1.98 -5.47 8.01
CA VAL A 101 -1.14 -4.50 8.72
C VAL A 101 0.02 -5.25 9.35
N PHE A 102 1.24 -4.99 8.88
CA PHE A 102 2.45 -5.63 9.37
C PHE A 102 3.22 -4.64 10.25
N GLU A 103 3.49 -5.00 11.50
CA GLU A 103 4.43 -4.23 12.32
C GLU A 103 5.83 -4.29 11.68
N ARG A 104 6.49 -3.12 11.64
CA ARG A 104 7.74 -2.93 10.88
C ARG A 104 8.87 -3.89 11.26
N SER A 105 9.01 -4.28 12.53
CA SER A 105 10.13 -5.10 12.99
C SER A 105 10.13 -6.49 12.35
N LEU A 106 8.94 -7.02 12.04
CA LEU A 106 8.76 -8.30 11.34
C LEU A 106 9.28 -8.29 9.89
N LEU A 107 9.46 -7.11 9.30
CA LEU A 107 9.82 -6.95 7.88
C LEU A 107 11.32 -6.66 7.68
N THR A 108 12.08 -6.56 8.76
CA THR A 108 13.50 -6.14 8.72
C THR A 108 14.47 -7.23 8.24
N ASP A 109 14.05 -8.50 8.27
CA ASP A 109 14.85 -9.62 7.75
C ASP A 109 14.19 -10.36 6.57
N GLY A 110 12.97 -9.95 6.20
CA GLY A 110 12.18 -10.51 5.10
C GLY A 110 11.63 -11.93 5.31
N ARG A 111 12.01 -12.64 6.39
CA ARG A 111 11.63 -14.05 6.59
C ARG A 111 10.13 -14.19 6.83
N PHE A 112 9.57 -13.35 7.70
CA PHE A 112 8.15 -13.40 8.03
C PHE A 112 7.28 -13.19 6.78
N LEU A 113 7.59 -12.15 6.00
CA LEU A 113 6.83 -11.83 4.79
C LEU A 113 6.93 -12.97 3.76
N ALA A 114 8.12 -13.57 3.61
CA ALA A 114 8.31 -14.70 2.72
C ALA A 114 7.50 -15.93 3.15
N GLU A 115 7.55 -16.30 4.44
CA GLU A 115 6.75 -17.40 5.00
C GLU A 115 5.26 -17.13 4.83
N PHE A 116 4.80 -15.92 5.16
CA PHE A 116 3.40 -15.54 4.99
C PHE A 116 2.92 -15.69 3.54
N MET A 117 3.69 -15.18 2.58
CA MET A 117 3.31 -15.23 1.16
C MET A 117 3.35 -16.64 0.59
N GLN A 118 4.24 -17.51 1.07
CA GLN A 118 4.37 -18.90 0.59
C GLN A 118 3.32 -19.84 1.20
N SER A 119 3.00 -19.71 2.49
CA SER A 119 2.09 -20.63 3.18
C SER A 119 0.72 -20.03 3.47
N SER A 120 0.69 -18.88 4.14
CA SER A 120 -0.54 -18.34 4.71
C SER A 120 -1.47 -17.76 3.64
N PHE A 121 -0.91 -16.96 2.73
CA PHE A 121 -1.64 -16.32 1.65
C PHE A 121 -2.48 -17.29 0.80
N PRO A 122 -1.89 -18.33 0.16
CA PRO A 122 -2.66 -19.23 -0.71
C PRO A 122 -3.64 -20.12 0.07
N THR A 123 -3.26 -20.59 1.26
CA THR A 123 -4.11 -21.52 2.04
C THR A 123 -5.33 -20.83 2.64
N LEU A 124 -5.23 -19.56 3.03
CA LEU A 124 -6.37 -18.81 3.57
C LEU A 124 -7.33 -18.30 2.51
N GLY A 125 -6.96 -18.38 1.22
CA GLY A 125 -7.79 -17.87 0.13
C GLY A 125 -7.98 -16.35 0.19
N LEU A 126 -6.95 -15.63 0.64
CA LEU A 126 -6.95 -14.17 0.69
C LEU A 126 -7.06 -13.59 -0.73
N ARG A 127 -7.70 -12.44 -0.85
CA ARG A 127 -7.84 -11.75 -2.15
C ARG A 127 -6.53 -11.05 -2.49
N TYR A 128 -6.10 -11.20 -3.74
CA TYR A 128 -4.94 -10.49 -4.30
C TYR A 128 -5.02 -8.97 -4.14
N GLY A 129 -6.23 -8.39 -4.18
CA GLY A 129 -6.47 -6.96 -3.97
C GLY A 129 -6.62 -6.52 -2.51
N ALA A 130 -6.23 -7.34 -1.52
CA ALA A 130 -6.18 -6.88 -0.14
C ALA A 130 -4.97 -5.96 0.04
N SER A 131 -5.21 -4.77 0.61
CA SER A 131 -4.18 -3.75 0.81
C SER A 131 -3.20 -4.17 1.89
N VAL A 132 -1.91 -3.86 1.66
CA VAL A 132 -0.80 -4.17 2.58
C VAL A 132 -0.27 -2.87 3.15
N LEU A 133 -0.31 -2.72 4.47
CA LEU A 133 0.20 -1.57 5.22
C LEU A 133 1.36 -2.01 6.13
N VAL A 134 2.30 -1.10 6.36
CA VAL A 134 3.39 -1.26 7.32
C VAL A 134 3.17 -0.32 8.50
N SER A 135 3.03 -0.87 9.69
CA SER A 135 2.77 -0.12 10.92
C SER A 135 4.05 0.28 11.63
N LEU A 136 4.12 1.54 12.04
CA LEU A 136 5.20 2.10 12.87
C LEU A 136 4.96 1.89 14.38
N CYS A 137 3.75 1.51 14.76
CA CYS A 137 3.38 1.04 16.09
C CYS A 137 2.91 -0.42 16.02
N PRO A 138 2.69 -1.11 17.16
CA PRO A 138 1.98 -2.38 17.18
C PRO A 138 0.74 -2.40 16.27
N ALA A 139 0.62 -3.42 15.43
CA ALA A 139 -0.42 -3.55 14.43
C ALA A 139 -1.80 -3.70 15.07
N ASP A 140 -1.90 -4.29 16.26
CA ASP A 140 -3.15 -4.30 17.04
C ASP A 140 -3.64 -2.88 17.38
N MET A 141 -2.78 -2.02 17.91
CA MET A 141 -3.11 -0.61 18.17
C MET A 141 -3.45 0.14 16.88
N ALA A 142 -2.74 -0.15 15.78
CA ALA A 142 -3.04 0.46 14.49
C ALA A 142 -4.42 0.04 13.96
N LEU A 143 -4.84 -1.21 14.15
CA LEU A 143 -6.16 -1.69 13.76
C LEU A 143 -7.26 -1.10 14.65
N GLU A 144 -7.05 -1.06 15.97
CA GLU A 144 -8.00 -0.43 16.91
C GLU A 144 -8.16 1.07 16.60
N GLY A 145 -7.08 1.77 16.29
CA GLY A 145 -7.13 3.20 15.94
C GLY A 145 -7.77 3.51 14.58
N MET A 146 -8.01 2.50 13.73
CA MET A 146 -8.77 2.65 12.48
C MET A 146 -10.28 2.63 12.72
N GLU A 147 -10.75 2.17 13.88
CA GLU A 147 -12.17 2.22 14.23
C GLU A 147 -12.61 3.68 14.45
N THR A 148 -13.79 4.03 13.92
CA THR A 148 -14.36 5.38 14.08
C THR A 148 -15.87 5.29 14.33
N ASP A 149 -16.41 6.25 15.07
CA ASP A 149 -17.86 6.36 15.33
C ASP A 149 -18.69 6.63 14.05
N LEU A 150 -18.03 7.05 12.96
CA LEU A 150 -18.63 7.28 11.65
C LEU A 150 -18.85 5.98 10.85
N ASP A 151 -18.41 4.84 11.38
CA ASP A 151 -18.51 3.46 10.88
C ASP A 151 -18.43 3.27 9.34
N PRO A 152 -17.38 3.78 8.66
CA PRO A 152 -17.04 3.26 7.35
C PRO A 152 -16.38 1.89 7.56
N GLY A 153 -17.17 0.82 7.67
CA GLY A 153 -16.63 -0.54 7.86
C GLY A 153 -15.44 -0.81 6.92
N ALA A 154 -14.44 -1.58 7.32
CA ALA A 154 -13.07 -1.50 6.78
C ALA A 154 -12.88 -1.59 5.24
N ALA A 155 -13.85 -2.12 4.48
CA ALA A 155 -13.87 -1.98 3.02
C ALA A 155 -13.96 -0.52 2.54
N LYS A 156 -14.72 0.33 3.24
CA LYS A 156 -14.81 1.76 2.95
C LYS A 156 -13.54 2.49 3.37
N LEU A 157 -12.87 2.06 4.43
CA LEU A 157 -11.55 2.56 4.80
C LEU A 157 -10.52 2.26 3.70
N GLN A 158 -10.51 1.02 3.18
CA GLN A 158 -9.66 0.65 2.04
C GLN A 158 -9.93 1.57 0.83
N GLU A 159 -11.21 1.75 0.45
CA GLU A 159 -11.61 2.62 -0.65
C GLU A 159 -11.11 4.06 -0.43
N ASN A 160 -11.23 4.60 0.79
CA ASN A 160 -10.77 5.95 1.11
C ASN A 160 -9.23 6.05 1.01
N ILE A 161 -8.48 5.06 1.48
CA ILE A 161 -7.01 5.02 1.34
C ILE A 161 -6.62 5.05 -0.15
N GLU A 162 -7.30 4.28 -1.00
CA GLU A 162 -7.06 4.26 -2.44
C GLU A 162 -7.39 5.61 -3.12
N VAL A 163 -8.50 6.23 -2.72
CA VAL A 163 -8.88 7.57 -3.19
C VAL A 163 -7.82 8.60 -2.79
N TYR A 164 -7.41 8.61 -1.52
CA TYR A 164 -6.38 9.53 -1.03
C TYR A 164 -5.02 9.29 -1.69
N SER A 165 -4.64 8.04 -1.92
CA SER A 165 -3.44 7.70 -2.70
C SER A 165 -3.50 8.34 -4.09
N ARG A 166 -4.63 8.20 -4.80
CA ARG A 166 -4.80 8.75 -6.15
C ARG A 166 -4.83 10.28 -6.20
N ASP A 167 -5.49 10.92 -5.25
CA ASP A 167 -5.76 12.36 -5.26
C ASP A 167 -4.67 13.19 -4.59
N THR A 168 -3.95 12.65 -3.60
CA THR A 168 -2.90 13.39 -2.88
C THR A 168 -1.50 12.90 -3.21
N ALA A 169 -1.37 11.65 -3.66
CA ALA A 169 -0.10 10.94 -3.84
C ALA A 169 0.78 10.84 -2.56
N LEU A 170 0.24 11.20 -1.38
CA LEU A 170 0.96 11.11 -0.10
C LEU A 170 1.07 9.67 0.43
N ILE A 171 0.35 8.74 -0.20
CA ILE A 171 0.26 7.32 0.16
C ILE A 171 0.48 6.52 -1.13
N PRO A 172 1.39 5.52 -1.17
CA PRO A 172 1.51 4.65 -2.33
C PRO A 172 0.35 3.64 -2.38
N ALA A 173 0.15 2.94 -3.48
CA ALA A 173 -0.75 1.79 -3.51
C ALA A 173 0.06 0.49 -3.38
N ALA A 174 -0.33 -0.39 -2.46
CA ALA A 174 0.25 -1.72 -2.34
C ALA A 174 -0.82 -2.74 -1.93
N ASP A 175 -0.94 -3.79 -2.72
CA ASP A 175 -1.80 -4.95 -2.44
C ASP A 175 -0.97 -6.24 -2.49
N LEU A 176 -1.60 -7.36 -2.12
CA LEU A 176 -0.95 -8.67 -2.15
C LEU A 176 -0.47 -9.07 -3.55
N ALA A 177 -1.15 -8.64 -4.61
CA ALA A 177 -0.72 -8.91 -5.98
C ALA A 177 0.64 -8.29 -6.28
N LEU A 178 0.82 -7.01 -5.90
CA LEU A 178 2.08 -6.29 -6.06
C LEU A 178 3.20 -6.94 -5.25
N VAL A 179 2.93 -7.30 -3.98
CA VAL A 179 3.91 -7.97 -3.13
C VAL A 179 4.34 -9.30 -3.73
N GLN A 180 3.39 -10.08 -4.26
CA GLN A 180 3.70 -11.35 -4.91
C GLN A 180 4.50 -11.16 -6.22
N GLU A 181 4.16 -10.16 -7.04
CA GLU A 181 4.92 -9.82 -8.25
C GLU A 181 6.37 -9.46 -7.91
N ALA A 182 6.58 -8.63 -6.88
CA ALA A 182 7.90 -8.23 -6.43
C ALA A 182 8.72 -9.42 -5.92
N MET A 183 8.09 -10.32 -5.15
CA MET A 183 8.71 -11.55 -4.67
C MET A 183 9.15 -12.50 -5.78
N LEU A 184 8.33 -12.63 -6.85
CA LEU A 184 8.57 -13.61 -7.90
C LEU A 184 9.50 -13.11 -9.00
N SER A 185 9.41 -11.82 -9.37
CA SER A 185 10.12 -11.30 -10.53
C SER A 185 11.55 -10.86 -10.22
N SER A 186 11.84 -10.40 -9.00
CA SER A 186 13.12 -9.75 -8.62
C SER A 186 13.51 -8.52 -9.46
N VAL A 187 12.65 -8.11 -10.40
CA VAL A 187 12.91 -7.04 -11.37
C VAL A 187 12.64 -5.66 -10.80
N VAL A 188 11.72 -5.55 -9.84
CA VAL A 188 11.40 -4.29 -9.15
C VAL A 188 11.08 -4.55 -7.70
N ASP A 189 11.29 -3.52 -6.90
CA ASP A 189 10.79 -3.47 -5.54
C ASP A 189 9.48 -2.69 -5.47
N PHE A 190 8.88 -2.67 -4.28
CA PHE A 190 7.62 -1.98 -4.03
C PHE A 190 7.74 -1.03 -2.84
N ALA A 191 6.81 -0.09 -2.79
CA ALA A 191 6.62 0.82 -1.67
C ALA A 191 5.23 0.59 -1.08
N ALA A 192 5.14 0.28 0.22
CA ALA A 192 3.86 0.04 0.89
C ALA A 192 3.45 1.25 1.75
N PRO A 193 2.14 1.55 1.90
CA PRO A 193 1.66 2.57 2.82
C PRO A 193 2.18 2.39 4.24
N LEU A 194 2.59 3.48 4.88
CA LEU A 194 2.84 3.50 6.32
C LEU A 194 1.54 3.81 7.06
N CYS A 195 1.36 3.17 8.21
CA CYS A 195 0.37 3.55 9.19
C CYS A 195 0.95 3.63 10.60
N GLY A 196 0.24 4.30 11.50
CA GLY A 196 0.63 4.42 12.89
C GLY A 196 -0.31 5.32 13.66
N THR A 197 -0.42 5.08 14.95
CA THR A 197 -1.16 5.96 15.87
C THR A 197 -0.22 7.02 16.42
N ALA A 198 -0.76 8.21 16.68
CA ALA A 198 0.00 9.29 17.32
C ALA A 198 0.63 8.78 18.63
N SER A 199 1.96 8.74 18.69
CA SER A 199 2.66 8.37 19.93
C SER A 199 2.85 9.61 20.81
N ASP A 200 2.86 9.42 22.13
CA ASP A 200 3.22 10.48 23.09
C ASP A 200 4.69 10.97 22.94
N ALA A 201 5.47 10.35 22.05
CA ALA A 201 6.87 10.69 21.75
C ALA A 201 7.12 10.71 20.24
N PRO A 202 6.63 11.72 19.50
CA PRO A 202 6.87 11.83 18.07
C PRO A 202 8.38 11.84 17.78
N GLY A 203 8.85 10.96 16.88
CA GLY A 203 10.21 11.03 16.34
C GLY A 203 11.12 9.80 16.43
N GLN A 204 10.63 8.58 16.68
CA GLN A 204 11.50 7.40 16.65
C GLN A 204 11.96 6.99 15.24
N MET A 205 11.23 7.36 14.19
CA MET A 205 11.59 7.06 12.81
C MET A 205 11.67 8.34 11.99
N GLN A 206 12.78 8.49 11.26
CA GLN A 206 13.05 9.64 10.41
C GLN A 206 12.90 9.23 8.95
N ASP A 207 12.46 10.19 8.16
CA ASP A 207 12.42 10.08 6.71
C ASP A 207 13.83 9.80 6.17
N SER A 208 13.94 8.82 5.26
CA SER A 208 15.24 8.38 4.74
C SER A 208 15.93 9.41 3.85
N VAL A 209 15.17 10.32 3.23
CA VAL A 209 15.73 11.40 2.38
C VAL A 209 16.14 12.61 3.23
N GLY A 210 15.35 12.94 4.25
CA GLY A 210 15.52 14.10 5.11
C GLY A 210 15.18 15.42 4.42
N GLY A 211 15.64 16.53 5.01
CA GLY A 211 15.57 17.86 4.41
C GLY A 211 14.26 18.64 4.60
N GLU A 212 13.30 18.07 5.33
CA GLU A 212 12.03 18.74 5.68
C GLU A 212 12.01 19.12 7.16
N GLY A 213 11.52 20.33 7.48
CA GLY A 213 11.37 20.79 8.86
C GLY A 213 10.30 20.02 9.65
N TYR A 214 9.31 19.48 8.95
CA TYR A 214 8.26 18.62 9.50
C TYR A 214 7.98 17.46 8.54
N ALA A 215 8.37 16.25 8.95
CA ALA A 215 8.16 15.05 8.16
C ALA A 215 6.73 14.53 8.38
N TYR A 216 5.94 14.51 7.32
CA TYR A 216 4.60 13.92 7.28
C TYR A 216 4.69 12.39 7.35
N LEU A 217 4.93 11.85 8.53
CA LEU A 217 5.05 10.41 8.78
C LEU A 217 3.89 9.94 9.64
N ALA A 218 3.42 8.71 9.39
CA ALA A 218 2.35 8.12 10.16
C ALA A 218 2.72 7.98 11.65
N GLY A 219 1.76 8.28 12.53
CA GLY A 219 1.94 8.32 13.98
C GLY A 219 2.66 9.56 14.52
N ASN A 220 2.97 10.52 13.65
CA ASN A 220 3.62 11.78 14.01
C ASN A 220 2.87 13.00 13.47
N LEU A 221 1.64 12.83 12.94
CA LEU A 221 0.89 13.97 12.45
C LEU A 221 0.37 14.83 13.62
N LEU A 222 0.55 16.14 13.50
CA LEU A 222 -0.04 17.14 14.40
C LEU A 222 -1.52 17.38 14.04
N ALA A 223 -2.31 16.31 14.04
CA ALA A 223 -3.73 16.33 13.70
C ALA A 223 -4.56 15.66 14.81
N GLU A 224 -5.69 16.26 15.14
CA GLU A 224 -6.68 15.66 16.03
C GLU A 224 -7.89 15.22 15.20
N THR A 225 -7.99 13.91 14.97
CA THR A 225 -9.07 13.28 14.20
C THR A 225 -9.78 12.19 14.99
N ASP A 226 -10.98 11.82 14.56
CA ASP A 226 -11.74 10.69 15.15
C ASP A 226 -10.99 9.38 14.95
N MET A 227 -10.55 9.11 13.71
CA MET A 227 -9.61 8.02 13.42
C MET A 227 -8.26 8.34 14.05
N LYS A 228 -7.76 7.44 14.90
CA LYS A 228 -6.48 7.60 15.60
C LYS A 228 -5.29 7.09 14.81
N THR A 229 -5.55 6.15 13.89
CA THR A 229 -4.52 5.63 12.99
C THR A 229 -4.38 6.53 11.78
N GLU A 230 -3.19 7.08 11.62
CA GLU A 230 -2.80 7.86 10.46
C GLU A 230 -2.27 6.92 9.38
N VAL A 231 -2.56 7.21 8.11
CA VAL A 231 -2.01 6.48 6.96
C VAL A 231 -1.36 7.50 6.03
N ILE A 232 -0.03 7.57 6.03
CA ILE A 232 0.74 8.54 5.25
C ILE A 232 2.20 8.14 5.11
N GLY A 233 2.79 8.38 3.95
CA GLY A 233 4.17 8.01 3.65
C GLY A 233 4.28 6.57 3.13
N ALA A 234 5.52 6.13 2.95
CA ALA A 234 5.82 4.84 2.34
C ALA A 234 6.96 4.09 3.05
N ALA A 235 6.78 2.79 3.22
CA ALA A 235 7.81 1.83 3.54
C ALA A 235 8.49 1.36 2.24
N LEU A 236 9.81 1.52 2.15
CA LEU A 236 10.61 1.10 1.00
C LEU A 236 11.12 -0.33 1.20
N PHE A 237 10.91 -1.18 0.20
CA PHE A 237 11.42 -2.54 0.23
C PHE A 237 12.59 -2.71 -0.74
N SER A 238 13.49 -3.62 -0.40
CA SER A 238 14.48 -4.19 -1.30
C SER A 238 14.50 -5.69 -1.08
N ASN A 239 14.22 -6.49 -2.11
CA ASN A 239 14.13 -7.95 -1.99
C ASN A 239 13.17 -8.41 -0.88
N CYS A 240 12.03 -7.72 -0.76
CA CYS A 240 11.02 -7.98 0.27
C CYS A 240 11.51 -7.78 1.72
N VAL A 241 12.60 -7.05 1.90
CA VAL A 241 13.08 -6.56 3.20
C VAL A 241 12.80 -5.06 3.28
N LEU A 242 12.28 -4.60 4.43
CA LEU A 242 12.09 -3.19 4.71
C LEU A 242 13.47 -2.52 4.88
N VAL A 243 13.81 -1.57 4.00
CA VAL A 243 15.13 -0.91 3.98
C VAL A 243 15.07 0.58 4.35
N GLY A 244 13.91 1.22 4.25
CA GLY A 244 13.77 2.63 4.59
C GLY A 244 12.32 3.10 4.61
N VAL A 245 12.13 4.39 4.89
CA VAL A 245 10.82 5.03 4.88
C VAL A 245 10.87 6.39 4.21
N LEU A 246 9.78 6.75 3.54
CA LEU A 246 9.55 8.06 2.97
C LEU A 246 8.40 8.73 3.71
N ASN A 247 8.57 10.01 4.04
CA ASN A 247 7.47 10.87 4.46
C ASN A 247 6.48 11.08 3.30
N GLY A 248 5.32 11.68 3.59
CA GLY A 248 4.28 11.94 2.60
C GLY A 248 4.75 12.75 1.39
N GLN A 249 5.63 13.74 1.57
CA GLN A 249 6.10 14.58 0.44
C GLN A 249 7.08 13.82 -0.47
N ASN A 250 8.03 13.07 0.09
CA ASN A 250 8.93 12.23 -0.69
C ASN A 250 8.19 11.06 -1.35
N THR A 251 7.17 10.53 -0.67
CA THR A 251 6.23 9.56 -1.25
C THR A 251 5.49 10.17 -2.43
N GLN A 252 5.02 11.41 -2.31
CA GLN A 252 4.36 12.14 -3.40
C GLN A 252 5.27 12.31 -4.61
N LEU A 253 6.55 12.66 -4.40
CA LEU A 253 7.54 12.70 -5.47
C LEU A 253 7.74 11.31 -6.12
N LEU A 254 7.84 10.24 -5.32
CA LEU A 254 7.95 8.88 -5.86
C LEU A 254 6.73 8.51 -6.74
N GLN A 255 5.51 8.77 -6.26
CA GLN A 255 4.29 8.52 -7.03
C GLN A 255 4.25 9.38 -8.30
N MET A 256 4.77 10.62 -8.24
CA MET A 256 4.87 11.49 -9.39
C MET A 256 5.84 10.96 -10.45
N ALA A 257 7.03 10.52 -10.04
CA ALA A 257 8.08 10.00 -10.92
C ALA A 257 7.75 8.62 -11.52
N THR A 258 6.94 7.81 -10.84
CA THR A 258 6.49 6.51 -11.34
C THR A 258 5.17 6.59 -12.12
N GLY A 259 4.51 7.76 -12.11
CA GLY A 259 3.26 7.98 -12.81
C GLY A 259 2.02 7.47 -12.07
N ASN A 260 2.13 7.16 -10.79
CA ASN A 260 1.04 6.70 -9.92
C ASN A 260 0.30 7.85 -9.23
N PHE A 261 0.15 9.00 -9.90
CA PHE A 261 -0.61 10.13 -9.39
C PHE A 261 -1.50 10.75 -10.47
N TYR A 262 -2.58 11.39 -10.04
CA TYR A 262 -3.40 12.24 -10.90
C TYR A 262 -3.12 13.72 -10.67
N ARG A 263 -3.12 14.12 -9.40
CA ARG A 263 -2.87 15.49 -8.93
C ARG A 263 -2.10 15.45 -7.61
N ALA A 264 -1.43 16.54 -7.28
CA ALA A 264 -0.64 16.70 -6.07
C ALA A 264 -0.61 18.18 -5.66
N ARG A 265 -0.63 18.46 -4.36
CA ARG A 265 -0.26 19.78 -3.82
C ARG A 265 1.09 19.63 -3.15
N ILE A 266 2.08 20.37 -3.62
CA ILE A 266 3.45 20.36 -3.09
C ILE A 266 3.82 21.75 -2.62
N ARG A 267 4.59 21.80 -1.53
CA ARG A 267 5.15 23.03 -1.02
C ARG A 267 6.58 23.20 -1.51
N LEU A 268 6.90 24.38 -2.03
CA LEU A 268 8.22 24.75 -2.56
C LEU A 268 8.75 26.00 -1.86
N GLY A 269 10.05 26.04 -1.59
CA GLY A 269 10.71 27.20 -0.99
C GLY A 269 10.99 28.29 -2.02
N ASN A 270 10.54 29.52 -1.75
CA ASN A 270 10.74 30.71 -2.57
C ASN A 270 12.12 31.36 -2.31
N ILE A 271 12.56 32.23 -3.23
CA ILE A 271 13.85 32.93 -3.19
C ILE A 271 13.98 33.84 -1.95
N ASP A 272 12.86 34.37 -1.45
CA ASP A 272 12.80 35.21 -0.26
C ASP A 272 12.68 34.41 1.06
N GLY A 273 12.71 33.07 0.99
CA GLY A 273 12.56 32.17 2.13
C GLY A 273 11.11 31.90 2.53
N THR A 274 10.12 32.45 1.82
CA THR A 274 8.71 32.05 2.01
C THR A 274 8.44 30.70 1.37
N GLU A 275 7.39 29.99 1.81
CA GLU A 275 6.95 28.77 1.15
C GLU A 275 5.74 29.06 0.26
N ILE A 276 5.69 28.43 -0.91
CA ILE A 276 4.59 28.55 -1.87
C ILE A 276 3.99 27.17 -2.10
N ASP A 277 2.68 27.09 -1.95
CA ASP A 277 1.92 25.90 -2.32
C ASP A 277 1.62 25.92 -3.83
N VAL A 278 2.02 24.85 -4.50
CA VAL A 278 1.86 24.63 -5.95
C VAL A 278 1.06 23.36 -6.16
N TYR A 279 -0.02 23.47 -6.92
CA TYR A 279 -0.71 22.29 -7.42
C TYR A 279 -0.11 21.83 -8.72
N LEU A 280 0.13 20.53 -8.81
CA LEU A 280 0.67 19.85 -9.96
C LEU A 280 -0.35 18.83 -10.44
N LYS A 281 -0.60 18.82 -11.75
CA LYS A 281 -1.43 17.83 -12.41
C LYS A 281 -0.66 17.21 -13.56
N ARG A 282 -0.78 15.89 -13.69
CA ARG A 282 -0.12 15.16 -14.78
C ARG A 282 -0.76 15.52 -16.12
N ARG A 283 0.06 15.95 -17.09
CA ARG A 283 -0.41 16.27 -18.45
C ARG A 283 -0.28 15.08 -19.41
N LYS A 284 0.79 14.30 -19.28
CA LYS A 284 1.05 13.09 -20.07
C LYS A 284 1.50 11.94 -19.18
N PRO A 285 1.33 10.67 -19.61
CA PRO A 285 1.95 9.54 -18.95
C PRO A 285 3.46 9.78 -18.78
N VAL A 286 3.98 9.44 -17.61
CA VAL A 286 5.41 9.52 -17.33
C VAL A 286 6.14 8.49 -18.18
N LYS A 287 7.27 8.89 -18.75
CA LYS A 287 8.12 7.98 -19.54
C LYS A 287 9.39 7.71 -18.77
N ILE A 288 9.66 6.43 -18.52
CA ILE A 288 10.89 5.93 -17.91
C ILE A 288 11.61 5.15 -18.99
N GLU A 289 12.79 5.61 -19.36
CA GLU A 289 13.62 5.00 -20.40
C GLU A 289 14.99 4.71 -19.80
N LEU A 290 15.48 3.49 -19.99
CA LEU A 290 16.82 3.11 -19.61
C LEU A 290 17.68 3.09 -20.88
N GLU A 291 18.74 3.90 -20.87
CA GLU A 291 19.74 3.97 -21.93
C GLU A 291 20.96 3.14 -21.51
N PRO A 292 21.45 2.24 -22.38
CA PRO A 292 22.65 1.46 -22.10
C PRO A 292 23.88 2.38 -22.05
N GLY A 293 24.79 2.10 -21.11
CA GLY A 293 26.00 2.89 -20.87
C GLY A 293 26.79 2.33 -19.68
N ASP A 294 27.92 2.97 -19.37
CA ASP A 294 28.75 2.67 -18.19
C ASP A 294 29.12 3.98 -17.48
N PRO A 295 28.34 4.43 -16.46
CA PRO A 295 27.13 3.79 -15.94
C PRO A 295 25.90 3.93 -16.87
N PRO A 296 24.90 3.04 -16.75
CA PRO A 296 23.64 3.16 -17.48
C PRO A 296 22.82 4.35 -16.98
N CYS A 297 22.02 4.95 -17.86
CA CYS A 297 21.30 6.19 -17.57
C CYS A 297 19.78 6.00 -17.67
N VAL A 298 19.06 6.30 -16.59
CA VAL A 298 17.61 6.28 -16.50
C VAL A 298 17.09 7.70 -16.76
N ARG A 299 16.37 7.89 -17.86
CA ARG A 299 15.70 9.16 -18.16
C ARG A 299 14.22 9.09 -17.77
N ILE A 300 13.83 9.91 -16.80
CA ILE A 300 12.44 10.02 -16.33
C ILE A 300 11.86 11.35 -16.80
N ARG A 301 10.86 11.30 -17.68
CA ARG A 301 10.27 12.48 -18.31
C ARG A 301 8.89 12.78 -17.74
N LEU A 302 8.76 13.94 -17.10
CA LEU A 302 7.52 14.41 -16.50
C LEU A 302 7.02 15.66 -17.23
N GLU A 303 5.77 15.64 -17.68
CA GLU A 303 5.07 16.83 -18.18
C GLU A 303 3.91 17.17 -17.23
N LEU A 304 4.04 18.32 -16.56
CA LEU A 304 3.15 18.77 -15.49
C LEU A 304 2.49 20.09 -15.87
N THR A 305 1.23 20.26 -15.49
CA THR A 305 0.62 21.59 -15.38
C THR A 305 0.70 22.05 -13.93
N ALA A 306 1.07 23.31 -13.72
CA ALA A 306 1.17 23.92 -12.41
C ALA A 306 0.14 25.03 -12.21
N TYR A 307 -0.38 25.14 -10.99
CA TYR A 307 -1.16 26.29 -10.52
C TYR A 307 -0.60 26.74 -9.18
N ILE A 308 -0.34 28.04 -9.05
CA ILE A 308 0.25 28.64 -7.86
C ILE A 308 -0.88 29.29 -7.06
N GLU A 309 -1.06 28.90 -5.80
CA GLU A 309 -2.19 29.40 -4.99
C GLU A 309 -2.07 30.89 -4.63
N GLN A 310 -0.84 31.34 -4.37
CA GLN A 310 -0.54 32.71 -3.96
C GLN A 310 0.44 33.35 -4.96
N PRO A 311 0.00 33.62 -6.20
CA PRO A 311 0.88 34.15 -7.25
C PRO A 311 1.45 35.53 -6.90
N ASP A 312 0.79 36.26 -5.99
CA ASP A 312 1.25 37.55 -5.47
C ASP A 312 2.58 37.47 -4.71
N HIS A 313 3.05 36.28 -4.33
CA HIS A 313 4.37 36.06 -3.74
C HIS A 313 5.50 35.96 -4.78
N LEU A 314 5.17 35.79 -6.07
CA LEU A 314 6.14 35.78 -7.19
C LEU A 314 6.17 37.12 -7.92
N LYS A 315 6.07 38.24 -7.18
CA LYS A 315 6.14 39.58 -7.78
C LYS A 315 7.43 39.71 -8.59
N ARG A 316 7.27 40.02 -9.89
CA ARG A 316 8.34 40.33 -10.89
C ARG A 316 9.00 39.12 -11.57
N VAL A 317 8.39 37.94 -11.52
CA VAL A 317 8.86 36.77 -12.27
C VAL A 317 7.96 36.57 -13.49
N THR A 318 8.55 36.32 -14.66
CA THR A 318 7.78 35.94 -15.88
C THR A 318 7.24 34.51 -15.74
N THR A 319 6.22 34.16 -16.53
CA THR A 319 5.67 32.80 -16.53
C THR A 319 6.76 31.75 -16.81
N GLU A 320 7.61 31.99 -17.80
CA GLU A 320 8.69 31.07 -18.18
C GLU A 320 9.71 30.88 -17.05
N GLN A 321 10.05 31.97 -16.35
CA GLN A 321 10.97 31.88 -15.20
C GLN A 321 10.35 31.11 -14.03
N ALA A 322 9.05 31.26 -13.79
CA ALA A 322 8.36 30.53 -12.73
C ALA A 322 8.21 29.03 -13.09
N GLU A 323 7.92 28.71 -14.35
CA GLU A 323 7.93 27.32 -14.85
C GLU A 323 9.29 26.65 -14.68
N GLN A 324 10.36 27.36 -15.09
CA GLN A 324 11.74 26.87 -14.94
C GLN A 324 12.12 26.70 -13.46
N TRP A 325 11.78 27.66 -12.61
CA TRP A 325 12.05 27.57 -11.18
C TRP A 325 11.35 26.38 -10.53
N ILE A 326 10.07 26.13 -10.82
CA ILE A 326 9.35 24.94 -10.31
C ILE A 326 10.04 23.66 -10.81
N ALA A 327 10.40 23.60 -12.10
CA ALA A 327 11.06 22.45 -12.68
C ALA A 327 12.42 22.16 -12.00
N GLU A 328 13.23 23.19 -11.76
CA GLU A 328 14.52 23.08 -11.07
C GLU A 328 14.36 22.60 -9.62
N GLN A 329 13.41 23.16 -8.87
CA GLN A 329 13.11 22.74 -7.49
C GLN A 329 12.69 21.27 -7.43
N LEU A 330 11.80 20.85 -8.33
CA LEU A 330 11.36 19.46 -8.41
C LEU A 330 12.52 18.53 -8.79
N THR A 331 13.34 18.91 -9.77
CA THR A 331 14.51 18.14 -10.20
C THR A 331 15.47 17.89 -9.04
N GLN A 332 15.81 18.91 -8.26
CA GLN A 332 16.68 18.77 -7.08
C GLN A 332 16.10 17.85 -5.99
N ARG A 333 14.77 17.80 -5.85
CA ARG A 333 14.12 16.88 -4.90
C ARG A 333 14.09 15.45 -5.46
N TYR A 334 13.84 15.28 -6.75
CA TYR A 334 13.92 13.98 -7.42
C TYR A 334 15.33 13.38 -7.37
N ASP A 335 16.37 14.19 -7.58
CA ASP A 335 17.76 13.74 -7.50
C ASP A 335 18.08 13.18 -6.11
N ARG A 336 17.70 13.91 -5.05
CA ARG A 336 17.88 13.46 -3.65
C ARG A 336 17.10 12.19 -3.35
N LEU A 337 15.84 12.11 -3.78
CA LEU A 337 15.01 10.92 -3.60
C LEU A 337 15.60 9.71 -4.32
N TYR A 338 15.97 9.85 -5.59
CA TYR A 338 16.55 8.77 -6.38
C TYR A 338 17.88 8.30 -5.80
N GLN A 339 18.75 9.23 -5.41
CA GLN A 339 20.00 8.89 -4.75
C GLN A 339 19.77 8.08 -3.47
N THR A 340 18.82 8.49 -2.63
CA THR A 340 18.46 7.76 -1.41
C THR A 340 17.95 6.35 -1.72
N CYS A 341 17.00 6.20 -2.66
CA CYS A 341 16.49 4.89 -3.06
C CYS A 341 17.60 3.99 -3.63
N ARG A 342 18.54 4.56 -4.39
CA ARG A 342 19.70 3.86 -4.94
C ARG A 342 20.68 3.40 -3.85
N GLU A 343 20.98 4.24 -2.86
CA GLU A 343 21.81 3.90 -1.70
C GLU A 343 21.18 2.78 -0.86
N LEU A 344 19.85 2.79 -0.73
CA LEU A 344 19.05 1.73 -0.10
C LEU A 344 18.88 0.48 -0.99
N ARG A 345 19.37 0.51 -2.24
CA ARG A 345 19.20 -0.56 -3.25
C ARG A 345 17.74 -0.96 -3.46
N SER A 346 16.84 0.00 -3.40
CA SER A 346 15.39 -0.18 -3.53
C SER A 346 14.93 0.34 -4.89
N ASP A 347 14.69 -0.56 -5.86
CA ASP A 347 14.21 -0.18 -7.19
C ASP A 347 12.69 0.04 -7.21
N VAL A 348 12.25 1.07 -6.50
CA VAL A 348 10.85 1.54 -6.48
C VAL A 348 10.51 2.43 -7.68
N PHE A 349 11.50 2.79 -8.51
CA PHE A 349 11.30 3.57 -9.72
C PHE A 349 10.97 2.69 -10.94
N GLY A 350 11.24 1.39 -10.88
CA GLY A 350 10.94 0.45 -11.94
C GLY A 350 11.99 0.42 -13.04
N VAL A 351 13.26 0.61 -12.68
CA VAL A 351 14.41 0.59 -13.62
C VAL A 351 14.64 -0.81 -14.17
N GLY A 352 14.61 -1.83 -13.33
CA GLY A 352 14.74 -3.22 -13.74
C GLY A 352 13.64 -3.63 -14.71
N LYS A 353 12.42 -3.08 -14.59
CA LYS A 353 11.32 -3.29 -15.56
C LYS A 353 11.71 -2.80 -16.97
N GLN A 354 12.50 -1.74 -17.07
CA GLN A 354 13.03 -1.29 -18.36
C GLN A 354 14.19 -2.17 -18.84
N ALA A 355 15.08 -2.57 -17.93
CA ALA A 355 16.22 -3.45 -18.24
C ALA A 355 15.78 -4.83 -18.75
N ALA A 356 14.70 -5.38 -18.17
CA ALA A 356 14.13 -6.66 -18.59
C ALA A 356 13.75 -6.70 -20.09
N ARG A 357 13.54 -5.53 -20.72
CA ARG A 357 13.24 -5.42 -22.15
C ARG A 357 14.46 -5.59 -23.06
N TRP A 358 15.67 -5.51 -22.49
CA TRP A 358 16.93 -5.76 -23.21
C TRP A 358 17.20 -7.26 -23.33
N LEU A 359 16.73 -8.04 -22.37
CA LEU A 359 16.97 -9.47 -22.29
C LEU A 359 16.02 -10.19 -23.25
N SER A 360 16.56 -11.08 -24.05
CA SER A 360 15.81 -11.86 -25.04
C SER A 360 15.65 -13.32 -24.65
N ASP A 361 16.42 -13.76 -23.65
CA ASP A 361 16.51 -15.15 -23.20
C ASP A 361 16.07 -15.28 -21.73
N ALA A 362 15.44 -16.41 -21.40
CA ALA A 362 14.91 -16.67 -20.06
C ALA A 362 16.01 -16.99 -19.03
N GLU A 363 17.06 -17.70 -19.43
CA GLU A 363 18.21 -18.01 -18.57
C GLU A 363 19.00 -16.72 -18.26
N GLU A 364 19.16 -15.84 -19.27
CA GLU A 364 19.71 -14.51 -19.06
C GLU A 364 18.86 -13.70 -18.08
N TYR A 365 17.54 -13.69 -18.25
CA TYR A 365 16.62 -13.02 -17.32
C TYR A 365 16.73 -13.52 -15.87
N GLU A 366 16.79 -14.84 -15.65
CA GLU A 366 16.87 -15.43 -14.31
C GLU A 366 18.22 -15.17 -13.61
N THR A 367 19.29 -14.99 -14.39
CA THR A 367 20.65 -14.79 -13.86
C THR A 367 21.10 -13.33 -13.83
N TYR A 368 20.34 -12.43 -14.46
CA TYR A 368 20.68 -11.01 -14.53
C TYR A 368 20.52 -10.31 -13.18
N ASP A 369 21.55 -9.59 -12.75
CA ASP A 369 21.51 -8.83 -11.51
C ASP A 369 20.89 -7.43 -11.73
N PHE A 370 19.55 -7.37 -11.69
CA PHE A 370 18.81 -6.11 -11.82
C PHE A 370 19.14 -5.12 -10.70
N ARG A 371 19.57 -5.59 -9.53
CA ARG A 371 19.86 -4.74 -8.38
C ARG A 371 21.20 -4.06 -8.53
N GLU A 372 22.22 -4.80 -8.98
CA GLU A 372 23.52 -4.22 -9.27
C GLU A 372 23.41 -3.22 -10.42
N LEU A 373 22.60 -3.53 -11.44
CA LEU A 373 22.26 -2.57 -12.48
C LEU A 373 21.63 -1.29 -11.90
N TYR A 374 20.61 -1.41 -11.04
CA TYR A 374 19.95 -0.26 -10.42
C TYR A 374 20.91 0.55 -9.54
N ALA A 375 21.77 -0.12 -8.77
CA ALA A 375 22.76 0.51 -7.90
C ALA A 375 23.79 1.33 -8.70
N ALA A 376 24.14 0.87 -9.91
CA ALA A 376 25.04 1.57 -10.83
C ALA A 376 24.34 2.67 -11.64
N ALA A 377 23.03 2.59 -11.85
CA ALA A 377 22.31 3.49 -12.73
C ALA A 377 22.29 4.94 -12.21
N GLU A 378 22.54 5.88 -13.12
CA GLU A 378 22.33 7.31 -12.87
C GLU A 378 20.96 7.72 -13.42
N ALA A 379 20.31 8.70 -12.79
CA ALA A 379 19.03 9.21 -13.26
C ALA A 379 19.14 10.65 -13.76
N VAL A 380 18.38 10.96 -14.81
CA VAL A 380 18.14 12.31 -15.31
C VAL A 380 16.64 12.56 -15.34
N PHE A 381 16.19 13.56 -14.60
CA PHE A 381 14.79 13.98 -14.54
C PHE A 381 14.52 15.14 -15.51
N ASP A 382 13.83 14.87 -16.61
CA ASP A 382 13.36 15.91 -17.53
C ASP A 382 11.99 16.41 -17.07
N VAL A 383 11.98 17.38 -16.17
CA VAL A 383 10.76 18.00 -15.67
C VAL A 383 10.36 19.18 -16.55
N ARG A 384 9.19 19.09 -17.18
CA ARG A 384 8.57 20.20 -17.92
C ARG A 384 7.30 20.65 -17.23
N VAL A 385 7.25 21.93 -16.89
CA VAL A 385 6.13 22.56 -16.20
C VAL A 385 5.45 23.56 -17.13
N LEU A 386 4.12 23.57 -17.14
CA LEU A 386 3.32 24.58 -17.82
C LEU A 386 2.40 25.26 -16.80
N LEU A 387 2.56 26.56 -16.59
CA LEU A 387 1.73 27.32 -15.68
C LEU A 387 0.35 27.58 -16.27
N THR A 388 -0.66 27.52 -15.39
CA THR A 388 -2.05 27.77 -15.73
C THR A 388 -2.61 28.90 -14.86
N ASN A 389 -3.39 29.80 -15.47
CA ASN A 389 -3.90 31.01 -14.80
C ASN A 389 -5.23 30.78 -14.06
N ALA A 390 -5.76 29.56 -14.05
CA ALA A 390 -7.02 29.24 -13.41
C ALA A 390 -6.85 27.99 -12.55
N PRO A 391 -7.21 28.02 -11.25
CA PRO A 391 -7.33 26.80 -10.47
C PRO A 391 -8.38 25.93 -11.14
N ASP A 392 -8.04 24.66 -11.40
CA ASP A 392 -9.03 23.66 -11.76
C ASP A 392 -10.02 23.57 -10.59
N ARG A 393 -11.26 24.06 -10.77
CA ARG A 393 -12.26 24.16 -9.68
C ARG A 393 -12.63 22.79 -9.09
N SER A 394 -12.38 21.70 -9.84
CA SER A 394 -12.54 20.31 -9.37
C SER A 394 -11.50 19.88 -8.32
N VAL A 395 -10.62 20.80 -7.89
CA VAL A 395 -9.57 20.60 -6.89
C VAL A 395 -9.95 21.23 -5.53
N LEU A 396 -10.99 22.08 -5.50
CA LEU A 396 -11.54 22.67 -4.26
C LEU A 396 -12.82 21.96 -3.77
N GLU A 397 -13.37 21.08 -4.61
CA GLU A 397 -14.49 20.16 -4.35
C GLU A 397 -13.94 18.74 -4.32
#